data_AF-A0A511UK53-F1
#
_entry.id   AF-A0A511UK53-F1
#
_cell.length_a   1.000
_cell.length_b   1.000
_cell.length_c   1.000
_cell.angle_alpha   90.00
_cell.angle_beta   90.00
_cell.angle_gamma   90.00
#
_symmetry.space_group_name_H-M   'P 1'
#
loop_
_entity.id
_entity.type
_entity.pdbx_description
1 polymer ?
#
loop_
_entity_poly.entity_id
_entity_poly.type
_entity_poly.pdbx_seq_one_letter_code
_entity_poly.pdbx_strand_id
1 'polypeptide(L)'
;MLFVTGRHGKVMRLALPIMLGMLSQSMLNLVDAALVGHLGEVALAGVGVGGYAMFMLTALVFGLSSSVQAQTAQRVGACEDSAQALQAGLFIGLLVALPLSLWAWWQAPLLIGLITQTDDVQGVAVDYFRWRVVSLTAIALTLCLRGYWNGRQQTHLYLRIIIAVHLLNVLLSTGLIYGLAGLPTMGASGAGAGTMLSLLIGLVVWCWVSMKSLSIQHLLTRLPQLAALRTTLALAAPHSIQQFLFASGYAVLFWLLSQLGTASVAVGHVLINLSLLLILPGVGVGVAAMSLVGEALGRDAEQEAHRWGMDALRVAWLLLLVLALPMLIMPEQILALFFTHSKLVALGKLPLQLTGAMIVLDAAALVLAQALMGAGAQRTVMALTLGTQWLLFLPLAWWVGIGLEHGLLGIWLMQLLYRLINSSGFLWVWQRRRWLVARQAAGSF
;
A
#
# COMPACT_ATOMS: atom_id res chain seq x y z
N MET A 1 28.81 -9.01 -11.70
CA MET A 1 28.07 -9.60 -12.84
C MET A 1 27.32 -10.90 -12.50
N LEU A 2 27.79 -11.75 -11.57
CA LEU A 2 27.11 -12.99 -11.14
C LEU A 2 25.78 -12.82 -10.36
N PHE A 3 25.55 -11.66 -9.73
CA PHE A 3 24.26 -11.36 -9.09
C PHE A 3 23.10 -11.19 -10.08
N VAL A 4 23.40 -10.89 -11.36
CA VAL A 4 22.40 -10.53 -12.38
C VAL A 4 21.82 -11.75 -13.08
N THR A 5 22.54 -12.89 -13.10
CA THR A 5 22.10 -14.13 -13.78
C THR A 5 21.44 -15.15 -12.83
N GLY A 6 21.53 -14.95 -11.51
CA GLY A 6 20.89 -15.82 -10.51
C GLY A 6 19.45 -15.44 -10.14
N ARG A 7 18.83 -16.26 -9.27
CA ARG A 7 17.46 -16.03 -8.75
C ARG A 7 17.30 -14.65 -8.09
N HIS A 8 18.30 -14.19 -7.34
CA HIS A 8 18.32 -12.86 -6.74
C HIS A 8 18.25 -11.73 -7.79
N GLY A 9 18.91 -11.90 -8.94
CA GLY A 9 18.84 -10.96 -10.06
C GLY A 9 17.44 -10.89 -10.68
N LYS A 10 16.76 -12.04 -10.84
CA LYS A 10 15.36 -12.07 -11.28
C LYS A 10 14.44 -11.34 -10.30
N VAL A 11 14.59 -11.57 -8.99
CA VAL A 11 13.83 -10.86 -7.95
C VAL A 11 14.03 -9.35 -8.08
N MET A 12 15.29 -8.89 -8.13
CA MET A 12 15.61 -7.47 -8.21
C MET A 12 15.08 -6.82 -9.50
N ARG A 13 15.20 -7.50 -10.64
CA ARG A 13 14.69 -7.01 -11.93
C ARG A 13 13.18 -6.77 -11.91
N LEU A 14 12.43 -7.61 -11.18
CA LEU A 14 10.99 -7.44 -11.02
C LEU A 14 10.64 -6.40 -9.95
N ALA A 15 11.37 -6.41 -8.83
CA ALA A 15 11.13 -5.51 -7.70
C ALA A 15 11.45 -4.05 -8.03
N LEU A 16 12.54 -3.78 -8.76
CA LEU A 16 13.03 -2.42 -9.01
C LEU A 16 11.98 -1.50 -9.67
N PRO A 17 11.29 -1.91 -10.76
CA PRO A 17 10.22 -1.09 -11.32
C PRO A 17 9.05 -0.85 -10.34
N ILE A 18 8.74 -1.83 -9.49
CA ILE A 18 7.67 -1.69 -8.49
C ILE A 18 8.09 -0.68 -7.41
N MET A 19 9.31 -0.80 -6.89
CA MET A 19 9.88 0.12 -5.90
C MET A 19 9.90 1.55 -6.43
N LEU A 20 10.38 1.76 -7.66
CA LEU A 20 10.42 3.08 -8.29
C LEU A 20 9.02 3.68 -8.50
N GLY A 21 8.01 2.86 -8.84
CA GLY A 21 6.64 3.35 -8.97
C GLY A 21 5.99 3.72 -7.63
N MET A 22 6.34 3.02 -6.53
CA MET A 22 5.90 3.39 -5.19
C MET A 22 6.62 4.64 -4.67
N LEU A 23 7.91 4.78 -4.98
CA LEU A 23 8.67 6.00 -4.68
C LEU A 23 8.13 7.19 -5.46
N SER A 24 7.80 7.03 -6.74
CA SER A 24 7.21 8.11 -7.54
C SER A 24 5.86 8.56 -6.96
N GLN A 25 5.03 7.63 -6.45
CA GLN A 25 3.80 7.97 -5.75
C GLN A 25 4.05 8.76 -4.47
N SER A 26 5.08 8.39 -3.71
CA SER A 26 5.46 9.10 -2.48
C SER A 26 5.96 10.51 -2.80
N MET A 27 6.77 10.66 -3.86
CA MET A 27 7.21 11.97 -4.35
C MET A 27 6.05 12.82 -4.83
N LEU A 28 5.10 12.25 -5.57
CA LEU A 28 3.89 12.95 -5.98
C LEU A 28 3.11 13.50 -4.78
N ASN A 29 2.92 12.69 -3.73
CA ASN A 29 2.22 13.15 -2.53
C ASN A 29 2.92 14.36 -1.86
N LEU A 30 4.26 14.39 -1.87
CA LEU A 30 5.04 15.55 -1.38
C LEU A 30 4.89 16.77 -2.28
N VAL A 31 4.89 16.59 -3.60
CA VAL A 31 4.66 17.67 -4.56
C VAL A 31 3.26 18.25 -4.38
N ASP A 32 2.22 17.42 -4.26
CA ASP A 32 0.85 17.88 -4.03
C ASP A 32 0.74 18.65 -2.70
N ALA A 33 1.36 18.15 -1.63
CA ALA A 33 1.41 18.85 -0.34
C ALA A 33 2.14 20.20 -0.45
N ALA A 34 3.25 20.27 -1.20
CA ALA A 34 3.98 21.51 -1.42
C ALA A 34 3.15 22.51 -2.24
N LEU A 35 2.49 22.07 -3.31
CA LEU A 35 1.62 22.92 -4.13
C LEU A 35 0.48 23.52 -3.32
N VAL A 36 -0.20 22.70 -2.50
CA VAL A 36 -1.31 23.17 -1.65
C VAL A 36 -0.79 24.00 -0.47
N GLY A 37 0.39 23.69 0.07
CA GLY A 37 0.99 24.42 1.19
C GLY A 37 1.18 25.92 0.92
N HIS A 38 1.37 26.33 -0.33
CA HIS A 38 1.44 27.74 -0.72
C HIS A 38 0.11 28.49 -0.56
N LEU A 39 -1.02 27.79 -0.45
CA LEU A 39 -2.34 28.37 -0.22
C LEU A 39 -2.62 28.64 1.27
N GLY A 40 -1.78 28.15 2.18
CA GLY A 40 -1.90 28.34 3.63
C GLY A 40 -2.21 27.06 4.41
N GLU A 41 -2.11 27.16 5.75
CA GLU A 41 -2.18 26.02 6.67
C GLU A 41 -3.54 25.31 6.65
N VAL A 42 -4.65 26.06 6.57
CA VAL A 42 -6.01 25.49 6.50
C VAL A 42 -6.18 24.63 5.24
N ALA A 43 -5.66 25.10 4.10
CA ALA A 43 -5.72 24.37 2.84
C ALA A 43 -4.93 23.05 2.92
N LEU A 44 -3.71 23.11 3.45
CA LEU A 44 -2.84 21.95 3.63
C LEU A 44 -3.46 20.92 4.59
N ALA A 45 -4.01 21.37 5.71
CA ALA A 45 -4.70 20.52 6.67
C ALA A 45 -5.93 19.86 6.06
N GLY A 46 -6.75 20.62 5.31
CA GLY A 46 -7.95 20.10 4.65
C GLY A 46 -7.63 19.01 3.62
N VAL A 47 -6.62 19.24 2.78
CA VAL A 47 -6.13 18.24 1.82
C VAL A 47 -5.55 17.02 2.53
N GLY A 48 -4.84 17.20 3.65
CA GLY A 48 -4.34 16.09 4.47
C GLY A 48 -5.47 15.19 5.00
N VAL A 49 -6.51 15.79 5.58
CA VAL A 49 -7.68 15.07 6.10
C VAL A 49 -8.44 14.35 4.98
N GLY A 50 -8.75 15.07 3.90
CA GLY A 50 -9.42 14.47 2.74
C GLY A 50 -8.60 13.38 2.06
N GLY A 51 -7.27 13.53 2.01
CA GLY A 51 -6.33 12.54 1.53
C GLY A 51 -6.32 11.27 2.38
N TYR A 52 -6.34 11.40 3.70
CA TYR A 52 -6.43 10.26 4.62
C TYR A 52 -7.77 9.52 4.51
N ALA A 53 -8.89 10.26 4.41
CA ALA A 53 -10.21 9.66 4.15
C ALA A 53 -10.22 8.86 2.83
N MET A 54 -9.61 9.42 1.77
CA MET A 54 -9.49 8.75 0.48
C MET A 54 -8.59 7.51 0.56
N PHE A 55 -7.52 7.55 1.36
CA PHE A 55 -6.66 6.39 1.62
C PHE A 55 -7.44 5.24 2.28
N MET A 56 -8.28 5.55 3.28
CA MET A 56 -9.15 4.55 3.92
C MET A 56 -10.13 3.91 2.93
N LEU A 57 -10.77 4.69 2.06
CA LEU A 57 -11.65 4.13 1.02
C LEU A 57 -10.88 3.30 -0.02
N THR A 58 -9.70 3.75 -0.41
CA THR A 58 -8.84 3.00 -1.35
C THR A 58 -8.41 1.66 -0.76
N ALA A 59 -8.24 1.57 0.56
CA ALA A 59 -7.91 0.33 1.24
C ALA A 59 -8.97 -0.77 1.04
N LEU A 60 -10.26 -0.40 0.91
CA LEU A 60 -11.36 -1.35 0.68
C LEU A 60 -11.32 -2.02 -0.71
N VAL A 61 -10.63 -1.42 -1.69
CA VAL A 61 -10.47 -2.00 -3.04
C VAL A 61 -9.07 -2.54 -3.29
N PHE A 62 -8.14 -2.40 -2.33
CA PHE A 62 -6.73 -2.77 -2.50
C PHE A 62 -6.53 -4.28 -2.73
N GLY A 63 -7.40 -5.11 -2.15
CA GLY A 63 -7.40 -6.55 -2.31
C GLY A 63 -7.59 -7.04 -3.75
N LEU A 64 -8.22 -6.23 -4.61
CA LEU A 64 -8.37 -6.56 -6.04
C LEU A 64 -7.01 -6.71 -6.72
N SER A 65 -6.05 -5.85 -6.41
CA SER A 65 -4.71 -5.88 -7.03
C SER A 65 -4.00 -7.20 -6.73
N SER A 66 -3.94 -7.59 -5.45
CA SER A 66 -3.29 -8.83 -5.02
C SER A 66 -4.03 -10.08 -5.49
N SER A 67 -5.36 -10.05 -5.51
CA SER A 67 -6.19 -11.17 -5.98
C SER A 67 -5.96 -11.44 -7.46
N VAL A 68 -6.03 -10.39 -8.30
CA VAL A 68 -5.77 -10.51 -9.73
C VAL A 68 -4.32 -10.93 -9.97
N GLN A 69 -3.36 -10.38 -9.24
CA GLN A 69 -1.94 -10.72 -9.39
C GLN A 69 -1.65 -12.20 -9.09
N ALA A 70 -2.12 -12.71 -7.96
CA ALA A 70 -1.91 -14.10 -7.56
C ALA A 70 -2.53 -15.08 -8.57
N GLN A 71 -3.79 -14.86 -8.96
CA GLN A 71 -4.48 -15.69 -9.94
C GLN A 71 -3.82 -15.63 -11.33
N THR A 72 -3.41 -14.43 -11.77
CA THR A 72 -2.71 -14.25 -13.05
C THR A 72 -1.39 -15.01 -13.04
N ALA A 73 -0.58 -14.88 -11.99
CA ALA A 73 0.70 -15.58 -11.88
C ALA A 73 0.53 -17.11 -11.92
N GLN A 74 -0.45 -17.64 -11.17
CA GLN A 74 -0.74 -19.08 -11.16
C GLN A 74 -1.21 -19.58 -12.54
N ARG A 75 -2.15 -18.89 -13.19
CA ARG A 75 -2.62 -19.27 -14.53
C ARG A 75 -1.53 -19.19 -15.59
N VAL A 76 -0.66 -18.18 -15.52
CA VAL A 76 0.53 -18.11 -16.39
C VAL A 76 1.44 -19.31 -16.17
N GLY A 77 1.68 -19.71 -14.91
CA GLY A 77 2.45 -20.90 -14.59
C GLY A 77 1.81 -22.19 -15.12
N ALA A 78 0.49 -22.31 -15.04
CA ALA A 78 -0.28 -23.46 -15.54
C ALA A 78 -0.49 -23.46 -17.06
N CYS A 79 0.01 -22.45 -17.78
CA CYS A 79 -0.25 -22.24 -19.21
C CYS A 79 -1.75 -22.08 -19.54
N GLU A 80 -2.53 -21.55 -18.60
CA GLU A 80 -3.96 -21.27 -18.74
C GLU A 80 -4.23 -19.81 -19.13
N ASP A 81 -5.48 -19.53 -19.51
CA ASP A 81 -5.93 -18.18 -19.84
C ASP A 81 -5.92 -17.27 -18.60
N SER A 82 -4.88 -16.43 -18.49
CA SER A 82 -4.72 -15.48 -17.40
C SER A 82 -5.70 -14.30 -17.44
N ALA A 83 -6.36 -14.04 -18.57
CA ALA A 83 -7.24 -12.88 -18.73
C ALA A 83 -8.51 -12.97 -17.87
N GLN A 84 -8.98 -14.18 -17.57
CA GLN A 84 -10.17 -14.39 -16.74
C GLN A 84 -10.03 -13.77 -15.34
N ALA A 85 -8.82 -13.78 -14.76
CA ALA A 85 -8.55 -13.13 -13.48
C ALA A 85 -8.75 -11.61 -13.57
N LEU A 86 -8.26 -11.00 -14.67
CA LEU A 86 -8.44 -9.58 -14.93
C LEU A 86 -9.90 -9.22 -15.20
N GLN A 87 -10.62 -10.04 -15.99
CA GLN A 87 -12.07 -9.83 -16.25
C GLN A 87 -12.88 -9.81 -14.95
N ALA A 88 -12.68 -10.83 -14.10
CA ALA A 88 -13.36 -10.92 -12.82
C ALA A 88 -12.99 -9.73 -11.91
N GLY A 89 -11.71 -9.37 -11.85
CA GLY A 89 -11.25 -8.22 -11.07
C GLY A 89 -11.84 -6.89 -11.53
N LEU A 90 -11.89 -6.63 -12.84
CA LEU A 90 -12.48 -5.41 -13.40
C LEU A 90 -13.99 -5.35 -13.15
N PHE A 91 -14.69 -6.48 -13.30
CA PHE A 91 -16.13 -6.56 -13.04
C PHE A 91 -16.45 -6.29 -11.56
N ILE A 92 -15.75 -6.96 -10.63
CA ILE A 92 -15.92 -6.72 -9.19
C ILE A 92 -15.50 -5.28 -8.84
N GLY A 93 -14.40 -4.80 -9.39
CA GLY A 93 -13.92 -3.44 -9.19
C GLY A 93 -14.97 -2.41 -9.59
N LEU A 94 -15.61 -2.57 -10.74
CA LEU A 94 -16.71 -1.70 -11.17
C LEU A 94 -17.92 -1.81 -10.22
N LEU A 95 -18.35 -3.04 -9.91
CA LEU A 95 -19.53 -3.29 -9.09
C LEU A 95 -19.39 -2.82 -7.64
N VAL A 96 -18.17 -2.83 -7.09
CA VAL A 96 -17.90 -2.40 -5.71
C VAL A 96 -17.51 -0.93 -5.66
N ALA A 97 -16.56 -0.48 -6.49
CA ALA A 97 -15.99 0.85 -6.37
C ALA A 97 -16.94 1.94 -6.88
N LEU A 98 -17.79 1.66 -7.88
CA LEU A 98 -18.71 2.67 -8.40
C LEU A 98 -19.81 3.02 -7.37
N PRO A 99 -20.58 2.07 -6.80
CA PRO A 99 -21.53 2.40 -5.74
C PRO A 99 -20.86 3.03 -4.52
N LEU A 100 -19.68 2.52 -4.14
CA LEU A 100 -18.91 3.06 -3.02
C LEU A 100 -18.48 4.51 -3.27
N SER A 101 -18.05 4.85 -4.49
CA SER A 101 -17.67 6.22 -4.87
C SER A 101 -18.86 7.18 -4.81
N LEU A 102 -20.04 6.75 -5.28
CA LEU A 102 -21.26 7.57 -5.27
C LEU A 102 -21.75 7.79 -3.84
N TRP A 103 -21.78 6.73 -3.04
CA TRP A 103 -22.15 6.80 -1.63
C TRP A 103 -21.20 7.71 -0.84
N ALA A 104 -19.89 7.55 -1.02
CA ALA A 104 -18.90 8.35 -0.31
C ALA A 104 -18.88 9.81 -0.77
N TRP A 105 -19.16 10.09 -2.05
CA TRP A 105 -19.32 11.46 -2.53
C TRP A 105 -20.50 12.16 -1.85
N TRP A 106 -21.63 11.46 -1.74
CA TRP A 106 -22.82 11.98 -1.04
C TRP A 106 -22.56 12.17 0.46
N GLN A 107 -21.92 11.19 1.10
CA GLN A 107 -21.62 11.20 2.54
C GLN A 107 -20.31 11.89 2.90
N ALA A 108 -19.70 12.66 2.00
CA ALA A 108 -18.44 13.34 2.24
C ALA A 108 -18.43 14.18 3.55
N PRO A 109 -19.45 15.00 3.87
CA PRO A 109 -19.46 15.75 5.13
C PRO A 109 -19.42 14.87 6.38
N LEU A 110 -20.17 13.77 6.36
CA LEU A 110 -20.21 12.80 7.47
C LEU A 110 -18.88 12.08 7.62
N LEU A 111 -18.30 11.58 6.51
CA LEU A 111 -17.02 10.85 6.55
C LEU A 111 -15.87 11.73 7.02
N ILE A 112 -15.82 12.99 6.58
CA ILE A 112 -14.79 13.94 7.02
C ILE A 112 -15.03 14.38 8.47
N GLY A 113 -16.28 14.57 8.88
CA GLY A 113 -16.64 14.91 10.27
C GLY A 113 -16.20 13.84 11.28
N LEU A 114 -16.06 12.57 10.87
CA LEU A 114 -15.49 11.52 11.74
C LEU A 114 -13.98 11.69 12.00
N ILE A 115 -13.28 12.46 11.17
CA ILE A 115 -11.82 12.64 11.24
C ILE A 115 -11.46 13.99 11.88
N THR A 116 -12.15 15.07 11.50
CA THR A 116 -11.91 16.41 12.02
C THR A 116 -13.21 17.14 12.32
N GLN A 117 -13.20 17.95 13.39
CA GLN A 117 -14.32 18.78 13.86
C GLN A 117 -14.00 20.28 13.71
N THR A 118 -12.91 20.64 13.04
CA THR A 118 -12.54 22.04 12.82
C THR A 118 -13.21 22.55 11.54
N ASP A 119 -14.21 23.43 11.68
CA ASP A 119 -15.09 23.90 10.59
C ASP A 119 -14.32 24.36 9.34
N ASP A 120 -13.31 25.23 9.50
CA ASP A 120 -12.52 25.78 8.39
C ASP A 120 -11.77 24.68 7.60
N VAL A 121 -11.24 23.68 8.31
CA VAL A 121 -10.52 22.54 7.71
C VAL A 121 -11.49 21.55 7.08
N GLN A 122 -12.66 21.35 7.70
CA GLN A 122 -13.68 20.43 7.24
C GLN A 122 -14.24 20.83 5.87
N GLY A 123 -14.53 22.12 5.65
CA GLY A 123 -15.03 22.62 4.36
C GLY A 123 -14.06 22.28 3.21
N VAL A 124 -12.79 22.62 3.37
CA VAL A 124 -11.74 22.31 2.39
C VAL A 124 -11.60 20.81 2.17
N ALA A 125 -11.59 20.02 3.25
CA ALA A 125 -11.44 18.58 3.19
C ALA A 125 -12.60 17.90 2.43
N VAL A 126 -13.84 18.37 2.64
CA VAL A 126 -15.03 17.86 1.95
C VAL A 126 -14.95 18.13 0.45
N ASP A 127 -14.60 19.34 0.04
CA ASP A 127 -14.53 19.70 -1.37
C ASP A 127 -13.39 18.94 -2.09
N TYR A 128 -12.20 18.89 -1.47
CA TYR A 128 -11.09 18.09 -1.99
C TYR A 128 -11.47 16.60 -2.11
N PHE A 129 -12.10 16.05 -1.08
CA PHE A 129 -12.48 14.64 -1.03
C PHE A 129 -13.54 14.28 -2.08
N ARG A 130 -14.54 15.15 -2.31
CA ARG A 130 -15.55 14.97 -3.36
C ARG A 130 -14.93 14.84 -4.75
N TRP A 131 -13.92 15.64 -5.06
CA TRP A 131 -13.18 15.47 -6.33
C TRP A 131 -12.39 14.16 -6.38
N ARG A 132 -11.69 13.82 -5.29
CA ARG A 132 -10.86 12.61 -5.24
C ARG A 132 -11.68 11.33 -5.33
N VAL A 133 -12.83 11.26 -4.66
CA VAL A 133 -13.59 10.02 -4.53
C VAL A 133 -14.21 9.56 -5.85
N VAL A 134 -14.47 10.47 -6.79
CA VAL A 134 -14.87 10.13 -8.18
C VAL A 134 -13.82 9.24 -8.86
N SER A 135 -12.54 9.41 -8.53
CA SER A 135 -11.47 8.58 -9.07
C SER A 135 -11.35 7.20 -8.42
N LEU A 136 -12.13 6.87 -7.38
CA LEU A 136 -12.05 5.57 -6.68
C LEU A 136 -12.30 4.40 -7.63
N THR A 137 -13.27 4.52 -8.53
CA THR A 137 -13.53 3.51 -9.57
C THR A 137 -12.33 3.34 -10.50
N ALA A 138 -11.72 4.45 -10.93
CA ALA A 138 -10.52 4.41 -11.77
C ALA A 138 -9.32 3.78 -11.05
N ILE A 139 -9.18 4.04 -9.75
CA ILE A 139 -8.16 3.42 -8.90
C ILE A 139 -8.40 1.90 -8.83
N ALA A 140 -9.62 1.44 -8.55
CA ALA A 140 -9.93 0.02 -8.46
C ALA A 140 -9.62 -0.73 -9.76
N LEU A 141 -10.02 -0.18 -10.91
CA LEU A 141 -9.73 -0.78 -12.22
C LEU A 141 -8.23 -0.76 -12.54
N THR A 142 -7.54 0.33 -12.20
CA THR A 142 -6.07 0.44 -12.35
C THR A 142 -5.34 -0.57 -11.46
N LEU A 143 -5.83 -0.82 -10.24
CA LEU A 143 -5.28 -1.82 -9.33
C LEU A 143 -5.38 -3.24 -9.91
N CYS A 144 -6.49 -3.56 -10.59
CA CYS A 144 -6.67 -4.83 -11.32
C CYS A 144 -5.67 -4.96 -12.47
N LEU A 145 -5.54 -3.91 -13.30
CA LEU A 145 -4.58 -3.89 -14.42
C LEU A 145 -3.14 -4.01 -13.93
N ARG A 146 -2.77 -3.26 -12.88
CA ARG A 146 -1.47 -3.38 -12.21
C ARG A 146 -1.23 -4.80 -11.71
N GLY A 147 -2.23 -5.40 -11.06
CA GLY A 147 -2.16 -6.76 -10.55
C GLY A 147 -1.88 -7.77 -11.66
N TYR A 148 -2.62 -7.67 -12.77
CA TYR A 148 -2.43 -8.53 -13.95
C TYR A 148 -1.01 -8.42 -14.53
N TRP A 149 -0.53 -7.21 -14.78
CA TRP A 149 0.79 -7.01 -15.39
C TRP A 149 1.95 -7.40 -14.46
N ASN A 150 1.80 -7.18 -13.15
CA ASN A 150 2.74 -7.71 -12.17
C ASN A 150 2.70 -9.24 -12.11
N GLY A 151 1.52 -9.86 -12.21
CA GLY A 151 1.35 -11.32 -12.25
C GLY A 151 2.03 -11.95 -13.47
N ARG A 152 1.99 -11.28 -14.63
CA ARG A 152 2.74 -11.63 -15.85
C ARG A 152 4.22 -11.24 -15.80
N GLN A 153 4.72 -10.71 -14.68
CA GLN A 153 6.11 -10.29 -14.50
C GLN A 153 6.57 -9.17 -15.46
N GLN A 154 5.63 -8.35 -15.95
CA GLN A 154 5.90 -7.18 -16.81
C GLN A 154 5.86 -5.88 -16.00
N THR A 155 6.60 -5.83 -14.90
CA THR A 155 6.59 -4.74 -13.92
C THR A 155 7.06 -3.39 -14.48
N HIS A 156 7.82 -3.40 -15.59
CA HIS A 156 8.26 -2.20 -16.30
C HIS A 156 7.10 -1.42 -16.94
N LEU A 157 6.01 -2.09 -17.35
CA LEU A 157 4.82 -1.42 -17.88
C LEU A 157 4.15 -0.57 -16.80
N TYR A 158 4.05 -1.10 -15.58
CA TYR A 158 3.56 -0.35 -14.43
C TYR A 158 4.37 0.91 -14.19
N LEU A 159 5.71 0.80 -14.15
CA LEU A 159 6.58 1.95 -13.92
C LEU A 159 6.40 3.06 -14.97
N ARG A 160 6.37 2.70 -16.26
CA ARG A 160 6.23 3.68 -17.34
C ARG A 160 4.90 4.43 -17.27
N ILE A 161 3.81 3.70 -17.06
CA ILE A 161 2.48 4.31 -17.00
C ILE A 161 2.33 5.16 -15.74
N ILE A 162 2.77 4.68 -14.57
CA ILE A 162 2.58 5.42 -13.32
C ILE A 162 3.39 6.72 -13.29
N ILE A 163 4.62 6.72 -13.83
CA ILE A 163 5.41 7.96 -13.97
C ILE A 163 4.71 8.95 -14.89
N ALA A 164 4.20 8.51 -16.05
CA ALA A 164 3.48 9.39 -16.97
C ALA A 164 2.23 10.00 -16.31
N VAL A 165 1.48 9.21 -15.54
CA VAL A 165 0.31 9.66 -14.78
C VAL A 165 0.70 10.65 -13.69
N HIS A 166 1.80 10.43 -12.97
CA HIS A 166 2.28 11.35 -11.94
C HIS A 166 2.75 12.68 -12.52
N LEU A 167 3.47 12.67 -13.64
CA LEU A 167 3.85 13.90 -14.34
C LEU A 167 2.61 14.67 -14.81
N LEU A 168 1.63 13.97 -15.36
CA LEU A 168 0.36 14.57 -15.75
C LEU A 168 -0.40 15.13 -14.55
N ASN A 169 -0.37 14.46 -13.40
CA ASN A 169 -0.97 14.96 -12.16
C ASN A 169 -0.36 16.29 -11.76
N VAL A 170 0.97 16.39 -11.68
CA VAL A 170 1.65 17.65 -11.32
C VAL A 170 1.23 18.79 -12.26
N LEU A 171 1.18 18.54 -13.56
CA LEU A 171 0.75 19.55 -14.55
C LEU A 171 -0.71 19.98 -14.35
N LEU A 172 -1.64 19.03 -14.24
CA LEU A 172 -3.07 19.30 -14.09
C LEU A 172 -3.39 19.95 -12.75
N SER A 173 -2.82 19.44 -11.65
CA SER A 173 -3.00 19.98 -10.31
C SER A 173 -2.44 21.39 -10.21
N THR A 174 -1.24 21.66 -10.71
CA THR A 174 -0.68 23.03 -10.73
C THR A 174 -1.58 23.97 -11.54
N GLY A 175 -2.07 23.52 -12.70
CA GLY A 175 -2.97 24.30 -13.55
C GLY A 175 -4.29 24.66 -12.87
N LEU A 176 -4.93 23.69 -12.19
CA LEU A 176 -6.23 23.89 -11.53
C LEU A 176 -6.12 24.57 -10.15
N ILE A 177 -5.01 24.40 -9.45
CA ILE A 177 -4.77 25.10 -8.18
C ILE A 177 -4.65 26.60 -8.43
N TYR A 178 -3.81 26.99 -9.40
CA TYR A 178 -3.46 28.40 -9.64
C TYR A 178 -4.20 29.05 -10.82
N GLY A 179 -5.04 28.31 -11.56
CA GLY A 179 -5.78 28.82 -12.72
C GLY A 179 -4.89 29.21 -13.91
N LEU A 180 -3.86 28.39 -14.19
CA LEU A 180 -2.92 28.64 -15.29
C LEU A 180 -3.49 28.18 -16.63
N ALA A 181 -2.99 28.73 -17.73
CA ALA A 181 -3.33 28.34 -19.11
C ALA A 181 -4.84 28.40 -19.42
N GLY A 182 -5.57 29.34 -18.81
CA GLY A 182 -7.02 29.53 -19.02
C GLY A 182 -7.91 28.57 -18.21
N LEU A 183 -7.33 27.78 -17.29
CA LEU A 183 -8.08 26.94 -16.36
C LEU A 183 -8.69 27.76 -15.21
N PRO A 184 -9.78 27.30 -14.59
CA PRO A 184 -10.35 27.96 -13.42
C PRO A 184 -9.42 27.85 -12.20
N THR A 185 -9.43 28.89 -11.36
CA THR A 185 -8.75 28.90 -10.04
C THR A 185 -9.59 28.13 -9.02
N MET A 186 -9.20 26.90 -8.71
CA MET A 186 -9.93 26.01 -7.79
C MET A 186 -9.28 25.86 -6.40
N GLY A 187 -8.10 26.44 -6.18
CA GLY A 187 -7.38 26.35 -4.90
C GLY A 187 -7.13 24.89 -4.49
N ALA A 188 -7.35 24.55 -3.22
CA ALA A 188 -7.14 23.20 -2.68
C ALA A 188 -7.95 22.12 -3.41
N SER A 189 -9.18 22.44 -3.82
CA SER A 189 -10.04 21.54 -4.60
C SER A 189 -9.45 21.23 -5.99
N GLY A 190 -8.65 22.14 -6.53
CA GLY A 190 -7.89 21.95 -7.77
C GLY A 190 -6.88 20.80 -7.69
N ALA A 191 -6.24 20.59 -6.54
CA ALA A 191 -5.36 19.45 -6.31
C ALA A 191 -6.12 18.12 -6.37
N GLY A 192 -7.33 18.09 -5.80
CA GLY A 192 -8.22 16.95 -5.85
C GLY A 192 -8.68 16.61 -7.27
N ALA A 193 -9.09 17.64 -8.02
CA ALA A 193 -9.53 17.52 -9.40
C ALA A 193 -8.40 17.13 -10.36
N GLY A 194 -7.20 17.71 -10.22
CA GLY A 194 -6.02 17.36 -11.02
C GLY A 194 -5.60 15.90 -10.82
N THR A 195 -5.60 15.44 -9.56
CA THR A 195 -5.36 14.02 -9.27
C THR A 195 -6.46 13.13 -9.86
N MET A 196 -7.73 13.51 -9.76
CA MET A 196 -8.84 12.76 -10.36
C MET A 196 -8.67 12.60 -11.87
N LEU A 197 -8.44 13.70 -12.58
CA LEU A 197 -8.28 13.72 -14.03
C LEU A 197 -7.06 12.90 -14.48
N SER A 198 -5.93 13.05 -13.81
CA SER A 198 -4.72 12.28 -14.13
C SER A 198 -4.93 10.78 -13.97
N LEU A 199 -5.67 10.33 -12.95
CA LEU A 199 -6.02 8.92 -12.75
C LEU A 199 -7.01 8.40 -13.78
N LEU A 200 -7.99 9.19 -14.21
CA LEU A 200 -8.92 8.83 -15.29
C LEU A 200 -8.18 8.67 -16.62
N ILE A 201 -7.30 9.62 -16.96
CA ILE A 201 -6.45 9.53 -18.15
C ILE A 201 -5.50 8.34 -18.02
N GLY A 202 -4.93 8.11 -16.83
CA GLY A 202 -4.12 6.94 -16.52
C GLY A 202 -4.84 5.61 -16.76
N LEU A 203 -6.12 5.52 -16.37
CA LEU A 203 -6.95 4.35 -16.67
C LEU A 203 -7.12 4.15 -18.18
N VAL A 204 -7.36 5.21 -18.95
CA VAL A 204 -7.46 5.14 -20.41
C VAL A 204 -6.15 4.62 -21.02
N VAL A 205 -5.00 5.13 -20.56
CA VAL A 205 -3.68 4.66 -21.00
C VAL A 205 -3.47 3.18 -20.64
N TRP A 206 -3.83 2.77 -19.42
CA TRP A 206 -3.77 1.39 -19.00
C TRP A 206 -4.61 0.48 -19.88
N CYS A 207 -5.86 0.85 -20.16
CA CYS A 207 -6.75 0.11 -21.06
C CYS A 207 -6.16 0.02 -22.47
N TRP A 208 -5.67 1.14 -23.01
CA TRP A 208 -5.09 1.20 -24.36
C TRP A 208 -3.86 0.30 -24.51
N VAL A 209 -2.91 0.38 -23.56
CA VAL A 209 -1.72 -0.51 -23.57
C VAL A 209 -2.15 -1.96 -23.40
N SER A 210 -3.16 -2.23 -22.57
CA SER A 210 -3.60 -3.59 -22.28
C SER A 210 -4.31 -4.25 -23.47
N MET A 211 -5.15 -3.52 -24.20
CA MET A 211 -5.84 -4.02 -25.39
C MET A 211 -4.90 -4.39 -26.54
N LYS A 212 -3.70 -3.81 -26.59
CA LYS A 212 -2.67 -4.19 -27.59
C LYS A 212 -2.04 -5.56 -27.33
N SER A 213 -2.25 -6.14 -26.14
CA SER A 213 -1.73 -7.47 -25.82
C SER A 213 -2.65 -8.55 -26.37
N LEU A 214 -2.09 -9.49 -27.14
CA LEU A 214 -2.79 -10.69 -27.61
C LEU A 214 -3.46 -11.46 -26.46
N SER A 215 -2.89 -11.41 -25.26
CA SER A 215 -3.42 -12.09 -24.08
C SER A 215 -4.75 -11.51 -23.54
N ILE A 216 -5.20 -10.34 -24.01
CA ILE A 216 -6.34 -9.60 -23.45
C ILE A 216 -7.39 -9.27 -24.55
N GLN A 217 -7.21 -9.74 -25.77
CA GLN A 217 -8.09 -9.37 -26.91
C GLN A 217 -9.56 -9.78 -26.72
N HIS A 218 -9.83 -10.78 -25.88
CA HIS A 218 -11.19 -11.24 -25.59
C HIS A 218 -11.75 -10.71 -24.25
N LEU A 219 -11.09 -9.72 -23.63
CA LEU A 219 -11.46 -9.21 -22.31
C LEU A 219 -12.92 -8.74 -22.24
N LEU A 220 -13.41 -8.09 -23.29
CA LEU A 220 -14.74 -7.48 -23.34
C LEU A 220 -15.79 -8.33 -24.07
N THR A 221 -15.42 -9.50 -24.61
CA THR A 221 -16.35 -10.29 -25.43
C THR A 221 -17.17 -11.29 -24.63
N ARG A 222 -16.84 -11.53 -23.36
CA ARG A 222 -17.54 -12.48 -22.48
C ARG A 222 -17.67 -11.93 -21.06
N LEU A 223 -18.82 -12.17 -20.45
CA LEU A 223 -19.01 -11.93 -19.02
C LEU A 223 -18.16 -12.93 -18.21
N PRO A 224 -17.60 -12.50 -17.06
CA PRO A 224 -16.82 -13.39 -16.21
C PRO A 224 -17.70 -14.49 -15.64
N GLN A 225 -17.15 -15.70 -15.55
CA GLN A 225 -17.84 -16.85 -14.95
C GLN A 225 -18.06 -16.60 -13.46
N LEU A 226 -19.20 -17.05 -12.92
CA LEU A 226 -19.55 -16.89 -11.51
C LEU A 226 -18.48 -17.51 -10.58
N ALA A 227 -17.88 -18.63 -10.98
CA ALA A 227 -16.77 -19.25 -10.26
C ALA A 227 -15.56 -18.31 -10.16
N ALA A 228 -15.14 -17.69 -11.26
CA ALA A 228 -14.03 -16.73 -11.28
C ALA A 228 -14.33 -15.48 -10.42
N LEU A 229 -15.57 -15.01 -10.41
CA LEU A 229 -16.01 -13.91 -9.54
C LEU A 229 -15.91 -14.30 -8.05
N ARG A 230 -16.43 -15.48 -7.68
CA ARG A 230 -16.38 -15.98 -6.30
C ARG A 230 -14.95 -16.15 -5.81
N THR A 231 -14.08 -16.76 -6.62
CA THR A 231 -12.66 -16.93 -6.29
C THR A 231 -11.96 -15.58 -6.13
N THR A 232 -12.18 -14.66 -7.08
CA THR A 232 -11.55 -13.33 -7.02
C THR A 232 -11.99 -12.55 -5.78
N LEU A 233 -13.28 -12.59 -5.44
CA LEU A 233 -13.82 -11.93 -4.25
C LEU A 233 -13.32 -12.58 -2.95
N ALA A 234 -13.29 -13.91 -2.88
CA ALA A 234 -12.81 -14.65 -1.71
C ALA A 234 -11.34 -14.38 -1.39
N LEU A 235 -10.52 -14.08 -2.41
CA LEU A 235 -9.12 -13.66 -2.26
C LEU A 235 -8.99 -12.15 -2.02
N ALA A 236 -9.81 -11.31 -2.67
CA ALA A 236 -9.72 -9.86 -2.53
C ALA A 236 -10.20 -9.37 -1.16
N ALA A 237 -11.34 -9.86 -0.67
CA ALA A 237 -11.97 -9.35 0.53
C ALA A 237 -11.07 -9.41 1.78
N PRO A 238 -10.36 -10.51 2.10
CA PRO A 238 -9.48 -10.55 3.27
C PRO A 238 -8.37 -9.51 3.21
N HIS A 239 -7.75 -9.31 2.04
CA HIS A 239 -6.67 -8.33 1.91
C HIS A 239 -7.20 -6.89 1.98
N SER A 240 -8.37 -6.60 1.39
CA SER A 240 -9.02 -5.29 1.53
C SER A 240 -9.39 -4.98 2.99
N ILE A 241 -9.99 -5.93 3.71
CA ILE A 241 -10.31 -5.79 5.13
C ILE A 241 -9.03 -5.57 5.94
N GLN A 242 -7.98 -6.33 5.64
CA GLN A 242 -6.68 -6.15 6.27
C GLN A 242 -6.12 -4.74 6.06
N GLN A 243 -6.14 -4.22 4.83
CA GLN A 243 -5.61 -2.88 4.53
C GLN A 243 -6.45 -1.78 5.20
N PHE A 244 -7.76 -1.93 5.22
CA PHE A 244 -8.64 -0.98 5.89
C PHE A 244 -8.36 -0.92 7.40
N LEU A 245 -8.32 -2.08 8.06
CA LEU A 245 -8.03 -2.16 9.49
C LEU A 245 -6.58 -1.80 9.83
N PHE A 246 -5.64 -2.00 8.90
CA PHE A 246 -4.28 -1.50 9.02
C PHE A 246 -4.25 0.04 9.03
N ALA A 247 -4.98 0.68 8.11
CA ALA A 247 -5.12 2.13 8.06
C ALA A 247 -5.79 2.67 9.34
N SER A 248 -6.90 2.08 9.77
CA SER A 248 -7.59 2.42 11.01
C SER A 248 -6.70 2.25 12.25
N GLY A 249 -5.84 1.24 12.28
CA GLY A 249 -4.90 1.05 13.38
C GLY A 249 -3.87 2.18 13.51
N TYR A 250 -3.50 2.85 12.41
CA TYR A 250 -2.69 4.09 12.50
C TYR A 250 -3.49 5.26 13.08
N ALA A 251 -4.78 5.39 12.75
CA ALA A 251 -5.62 6.40 13.40
C ALA A 251 -5.67 6.18 14.92
N VAL A 252 -5.85 4.93 15.36
CA VAL A 252 -5.80 4.58 16.79
C VAL A 252 -4.43 4.90 17.38
N LEU A 253 -3.34 4.57 16.69
CA LEU A 253 -1.99 4.90 17.15
C LEU A 253 -1.79 6.42 17.32
N PHE A 254 -2.23 7.23 16.36
CA PHE A 254 -2.16 8.69 16.49
C PHE A 254 -3.03 9.23 17.62
N TRP A 255 -4.19 8.62 17.87
CA TRP A 255 -5.03 8.93 19.03
C TRP A 255 -4.38 8.54 20.37
N LEU A 256 -3.58 7.46 20.42
CA LEU A 256 -2.76 7.15 21.60
C LEU A 256 -1.65 8.19 21.80
N LEU A 257 -1.02 8.63 20.72
CA LEU A 257 0.04 9.65 20.78
C LEU A 257 -0.50 11.02 21.20
N SER A 258 -1.72 11.38 20.80
CA SER A 258 -2.32 12.66 21.20
C SER A 258 -2.59 12.75 22.69
N GLN A 259 -2.82 11.62 23.37
CA GLN A 259 -2.97 11.55 24.83
C GLN A 259 -1.64 11.75 25.58
N LEU A 260 -0.50 11.46 24.95
CA LEU A 260 0.83 11.69 25.54
C LEU A 260 1.32 13.13 25.40
N GLY A 261 0.67 13.93 24.56
CA GLY A 261 0.97 15.34 24.34
C GLY A 261 1.58 15.65 22.97
N THR A 262 1.63 16.95 22.65
CA THR A 262 1.98 17.47 21.32
C THR A 262 3.38 17.07 20.85
N ALA A 263 4.36 17.01 21.77
CA ALA A 263 5.71 16.56 21.46
C ALA A 263 5.76 15.10 20.97
N SER A 264 5.00 14.21 21.61
CA SER A 264 4.89 12.80 21.23
C SER A 264 4.19 12.61 19.89
N VAL A 265 3.14 13.41 19.61
CA VAL A 265 2.49 13.43 18.30
C VAL A 265 3.47 13.85 17.21
N ALA A 266 4.22 14.94 17.41
CA ALA A 266 5.18 15.45 16.42
C ALA A 266 6.28 14.42 16.12
N VAL A 267 6.93 13.88 17.15
CA VAL A 267 7.96 12.85 16.98
C VAL A 267 7.37 11.59 16.35
N GLY A 268 6.25 11.09 16.87
CA GLY A 268 5.61 9.89 16.34
C GLY A 268 5.19 10.04 14.89
N HIS A 269 4.69 11.20 14.48
CA HIS A 269 4.34 11.50 13.10
C HIS A 269 5.56 11.40 12.16
N VAL A 270 6.70 11.99 12.54
CA VAL A 270 7.95 11.88 11.75
C VAL A 270 8.40 10.42 11.64
N LEU A 271 8.40 9.69 12.75
CA LEU A 271 8.85 8.29 12.77
C LEU A 271 7.96 7.36 11.94
N ILE A 272 6.64 7.54 12.01
CA ILE A 272 5.67 6.76 11.22
C ILE A 272 5.85 7.05 9.73
N ASN A 273 5.98 8.31 9.33
CA ASN A 273 6.19 8.67 7.92
C ASN A 273 7.53 8.14 7.39
N LEU A 274 8.60 8.24 8.17
CA LEU A 274 9.89 7.61 7.84
C LEU A 274 9.72 6.10 7.67
N SER A 275 9.00 5.43 8.58
CA SER A 275 8.75 3.99 8.49
C SER A 275 8.01 3.63 7.20
N LEU A 276 6.92 4.34 6.87
CA LEU A 276 6.12 4.08 5.67
C LEU A 276 6.91 4.25 4.38
N LEU A 277 7.84 5.21 4.34
CA LEU A 277 8.75 5.41 3.21
C LEU A 277 9.80 4.28 3.11
N LEU A 278 10.39 3.89 4.23
CA LEU A 278 11.51 2.94 4.27
C LEU A 278 11.10 1.48 4.08
N ILE A 279 9.81 1.13 4.30
CA ILE A 279 9.31 -0.21 4.01
C ILE A 279 9.01 -0.45 2.52
N LEU A 280 8.89 0.60 1.69
CA LEU A 280 8.51 0.47 0.28
C LEU A 280 9.40 -0.50 -0.51
N PRO A 281 10.74 -0.53 -0.31
CA PRO A 281 11.60 -1.50 -0.97
C PRO A 281 11.27 -2.95 -0.60
N GLY A 282 11.01 -3.22 0.67
CA GLY A 282 10.57 -4.53 1.15
C GLY A 282 9.23 -4.95 0.55
N VAL A 283 8.27 -4.02 0.48
CA VAL A 283 6.98 -4.24 -0.19
C VAL A 283 7.19 -4.54 -1.67
N GLY A 284 8.02 -3.78 -2.39
CA GLY A 284 8.30 -3.99 -3.80
C GLY A 284 8.91 -5.37 -4.09
N VAL A 285 9.84 -5.83 -3.24
CA VAL A 285 10.37 -7.20 -3.30
C VAL A 285 9.30 -8.24 -2.99
N GLY A 286 8.42 -7.98 -2.02
CA GLY A 286 7.28 -8.83 -1.70
C GLY A 286 6.30 -8.98 -2.87
N VAL A 287 5.95 -7.90 -3.57
CA VAL A 287 5.09 -7.95 -4.75
C VAL A 287 5.74 -8.76 -5.88
N ALA A 288 7.06 -8.67 -6.07
CA ALA A 288 7.78 -9.54 -7.00
C ALA A 288 7.73 -11.02 -6.56
N ALA A 289 7.90 -11.28 -5.26
CA ALA A 289 7.80 -12.62 -4.68
C ALA A 289 6.42 -13.24 -4.90
N MET A 290 5.33 -12.47 -4.75
CA MET A 290 3.96 -12.91 -5.01
C MET A 290 3.83 -13.53 -6.42
N SER A 291 4.35 -12.85 -7.44
CA SER A 291 4.28 -13.33 -8.83
C SER A 291 5.16 -14.55 -9.08
N LEU A 292 6.37 -14.58 -8.52
CA LEU A 292 7.31 -15.71 -8.69
C LEU A 292 6.81 -16.98 -8.00
N VAL A 293 6.25 -16.83 -6.80
CA VAL A 293 5.64 -17.94 -6.04
C VAL A 293 4.39 -18.42 -6.75
N GLY A 294 3.51 -17.51 -7.17
CA GLY A 294 2.30 -17.86 -7.92
C GLY A 294 2.60 -18.62 -9.21
N GLU A 295 3.55 -18.15 -10.03
CA GLU A 295 3.97 -18.83 -11.26
C GLU A 295 4.58 -20.21 -10.99
N ALA A 296 5.44 -20.34 -9.97
CA ALA A 296 6.03 -21.62 -9.60
C ALA A 296 4.97 -22.63 -9.12
N LEU A 297 3.96 -22.18 -8.37
CA LEU A 297 2.84 -23.03 -7.97
C LEU A 297 1.96 -23.40 -9.16
N GLY A 298 1.70 -22.49 -10.09
CA GLY A 298 1.00 -22.80 -11.34
C GLY A 298 1.67 -23.92 -12.16
N ARG A 299 3.01 -24.02 -12.09
CA ARG A 299 3.81 -25.10 -12.69
C ARG A 299 3.93 -26.36 -11.81
N ASP A 300 3.20 -26.42 -10.70
CA ASP A 300 3.31 -27.45 -9.66
C ASP A 300 4.73 -27.67 -9.10
N ALA A 301 5.56 -26.62 -9.17
CA ALA A 301 6.93 -26.62 -8.67
C ALA A 301 7.01 -26.09 -7.23
N GLU A 302 6.41 -26.81 -6.27
CA GLU A 302 6.25 -26.36 -4.88
C GLU A 302 7.58 -26.03 -4.18
N GLN A 303 8.62 -26.84 -4.41
CA GLN A 303 9.95 -26.58 -3.86
C GLN A 303 10.55 -25.28 -4.44
N GLU A 304 10.31 -25.01 -5.71
CA GLU A 304 10.75 -23.79 -6.37
C GLU A 304 10.02 -22.57 -5.82
N ALA A 305 8.72 -22.69 -5.57
CA ALA A 305 7.90 -21.67 -4.94
C ALA A 305 8.41 -21.31 -3.54
N HIS A 306 8.68 -22.31 -2.68
CA HIS A 306 9.26 -22.08 -1.36
C HIS A 306 10.61 -21.34 -1.45
N ARG A 307 11.48 -21.76 -2.38
CA ARG A 307 12.77 -21.11 -2.61
C ARG A 307 12.61 -19.66 -3.05
N TRP A 308 11.63 -19.33 -3.89
CA TRP A 308 11.41 -17.96 -4.37
C TRP A 308 11.07 -17.00 -3.22
N GLY A 309 10.22 -17.42 -2.28
CA GLY A 309 9.93 -16.61 -1.10
C GLY A 309 11.17 -16.38 -0.22
N MET A 310 12.00 -17.41 -0.02
CA MET A 310 13.23 -17.28 0.77
C MET A 310 14.30 -16.42 0.09
N ASP A 311 14.47 -16.54 -1.23
CA ASP A 311 15.42 -15.73 -1.99
C ASP A 311 14.98 -14.26 -1.99
N ALA A 312 13.68 -13.99 -2.15
CA ALA A 312 13.13 -12.65 -2.03
C ALA A 312 13.32 -12.07 -0.61
N LEU A 313 13.12 -12.88 0.44
CA LEU A 313 13.37 -12.46 1.81
C LEU A 313 14.82 -12.03 2.02
N ARG A 314 15.80 -12.79 1.51
CA ARG A 314 17.23 -12.42 1.61
C ARG A 314 17.53 -11.09 0.91
N VAL A 315 16.96 -10.89 -0.27
CA VAL A 315 17.10 -9.62 -1.02
C VAL A 315 16.51 -8.46 -0.24
N ALA A 316 15.28 -8.60 0.28
CA ALA A 316 14.63 -7.55 1.05
C ALA A 316 15.39 -7.26 2.35
N TRP A 317 15.85 -8.29 3.06
CA TRP A 317 16.59 -8.12 4.31
C TRP A 317 17.87 -7.31 4.11
N LEU A 318 18.64 -7.59 3.05
CA LEU A 318 19.84 -6.80 2.72
C LEU A 318 19.50 -5.35 2.37
N LEU A 319 18.45 -5.12 1.56
CA LEU A 319 18.03 -3.77 1.20
C LEU A 319 17.57 -2.97 2.43
N LEU A 320 16.73 -3.56 3.27
CA LEU A 320 16.19 -2.92 4.46
C LEU A 320 17.26 -2.70 5.53
N LEU A 321 18.24 -3.60 5.65
CA LEU A 321 19.39 -3.41 6.52
C LEU A 321 20.19 -2.18 6.12
N VAL A 322 20.53 -2.04 4.83
CA VAL A 322 21.27 -0.87 4.33
C VAL A 322 20.50 0.43 4.60
N LEU A 323 19.18 0.42 4.39
CA LEU A 323 18.31 1.58 4.63
C LEU A 323 18.14 1.92 6.12
N ALA A 324 18.25 0.93 7.01
CA ALA A 324 18.15 1.12 8.45
C ALA A 324 19.44 1.66 9.09
N LEU A 325 20.62 1.43 8.48
CA LEU A 325 21.92 1.83 9.06
C LEU A 325 21.99 3.31 9.48
N PRO A 326 21.53 4.29 8.67
CA PRO A 326 21.56 5.69 9.08
C PRO A 326 20.76 5.96 10.36
N MET A 327 19.62 5.29 10.55
CA MET A 327 18.76 5.45 11.73
C MET A 327 19.40 4.84 12.99
N LEU A 328 20.17 3.77 12.82
CA LEU A 328 20.86 3.08 13.92
C LEU A 328 22.09 3.85 14.39
N ILE A 329 22.90 4.34 13.44
CA ILE A 329 24.22 4.93 13.70
C ILE A 329 24.12 6.45 13.92
N MET A 330 23.27 7.14 13.17
CA MET A 330 23.19 8.60 13.12
C MET A 330 21.75 9.13 13.35
N PRO A 331 21.05 8.71 14.43
CA PRO A 331 19.66 9.11 14.65
C PRO A 331 19.49 10.61 14.87
N GLU A 332 20.44 11.28 15.55
CA GLU A 332 20.34 12.71 15.85
C GLU A 332 20.42 13.57 14.59
N GLN A 333 21.29 13.21 13.65
CA GLN A 333 21.45 13.92 12.38
C GLN A 333 20.19 13.81 11.53
N ILE A 334 19.55 12.65 11.52
CA ILE A 334 18.28 12.46 10.81
C ILE A 334 17.16 13.27 11.48
N LEU A 335 17.06 13.23 12.81
CA LEU A 335 16.03 13.99 13.53
C LEU A 335 16.24 15.50 13.44
N ALA A 336 17.48 15.97 13.35
CA ALA A 336 17.81 17.38 13.15
C ALA A 336 17.30 17.94 11.81
N LEU A 337 16.99 17.09 10.83
CA LEU A 337 16.34 17.51 9.58
C LEU A 337 14.87 17.92 9.79
N PHE A 338 14.23 17.40 10.84
CA PHE A 338 12.80 17.63 11.12
C PHE A 338 12.58 18.55 12.33
N PHE A 339 13.51 18.57 13.27
CA PHE A 339 13.38 19.30 14.52
C PHE A 339 14.54 20.26 14.75
N THR A 340 14.19 21.52 15.01
CA THR A 340 15.14 22.55 15.45
C THR A 340 15.40 22.52 16.96
N HIS A 341 14.48 21.94 17.74
CA HIS A 341 14.55 21.93 19.21
C HIS A 341 15.22 20.64 19.72
N SER A 342 16.29 20.80 20.51
CA SER A 342 17.07 19.68 21.07
C SER A 342 16.24 18.69 21.89
N LYS A 343 15.19 19.15 22.57
CA LYS A 343 14.27 18.29 23.35
C LYS A 343 13.51 17.28 22.49
N LEU A 344 13.06 17.66 21.29
CA LEU A 344 12.35 16.74 20.38
C LEU A 344 13.31 15.72 19.76
N VAL A 345 14.53 16.15 19.44
CA VAL A 345 15.61 15.25 18.98
C VAL A 345 15.93 14.20 20.05
N ALA A 346 16.10 14.62 21.31
CA ALA A 346 16.35 13.71 22.42
C ALA A 346 15.20 12.71 22.63
N LEU A 347 13.94 13.18 22.57
CA LEU A 347 12.75 12.35 22.69
C LEU A 347 12.65 11.30 21.57
N GLY A 348 13.01 11.68 20.34
CA GLY A 348 12.93 10.81 19.16
C GLY A 348 14.12 9.88 18.95
N LYS A 349 15.26 10.11 19.62
CA LYS A 349 16.52 9.38 19.35
C LYS A 349 16.38 7.87 19.47
N LEU A 350 15.99 7.36 20.64
CA LEU A 350 15.83 5.93 20.84
C LEU A 350 14.66 5.34 20.03
N PRO A 351 13.47 5.99 19.98
CA PRO A 351 12.40 5.56 19.08
C PRO A 351 12.85 5.44 17.60
N LEU A 352 13.70 6.34 17.10
CA LEU A 352 14.22 6.26 15.73
C LEU A 352 15.14 5.05 15.53
N GLN A 353 16.03 4.76 16.49
CA GLN A 353 16.87 3.56 16.44
C GLN A 353 16.02 2.27 16.48
N LEU A 354 14.99 2.25 17.33
CA LEU A 354 14.03 1.15 17.37
C LEU A 354 13.30 1.00 16.03
N THR A 355 12.87 2.10 15.40
CA THR A 355 12.29 2.07 14.05
C THR A 355 13.24 1.46 13.03
N GLY A 356 14.52 1.83 13.05
CA GLY A 356 15.55 1.23 12.19
C GLY A 356 15.64 -0.29 12.38
N ALA A 357 15.68 -0.77 13.62
CA ALA A 357 15.67 -2.20 13.92
C ALA A 357 14.37 -2.90 13.45
N MET A 358 13.21 -2.26 13.66
CA MET A 358 11.91 -2.77 13.23
C MET A 358 11.83 -2.98 11.72
N ILE A 359 12.35 -2.05 10.92
CA ILE A 359 12.34 -2.14 9.45
C ILE A 359 13.10 -3.38 8.97
N VAL A 360 14.23 -3.70 9.59
CA VAL A 360 15.01 -4.90 9.25
C VAL A 360 14.25 -6.17 9.65
N LEU A 361 13.65 -6.18 10.84
CA LEU A 361 12.84 -7.30 11.33
C LEU A 361 11.59 -7.52 10.47
N ASP A 362 10.99 -6.46 9.95
CA ASP A 362 9.81 -6.48 9.09
C ASP A 362 10.02 -7.18 7.76
N ALA A 363 11.26 -7.40 7.32
CA ALA A 363 11.57 -8.02 6.03
C ALA A 363 10.76 -9.32 5.79
N ALA A 364 10.66 -10.16 6.82
CA ALA A 364 9.90 -11.41 6.76
C ALA A 364 8.40 -11.15 6.61
N ALA A 365 7.80 -10.29 7.44
CA ALA A 365 6.40 -9.95 7.32
C ALA A 365 6.07 -9.32 5.96
N LEU A 366 6.86 -8.35 5.49
CA LEU A 366 6.63 -7.65 4.22
C LEU A 366 6.71 -8.58 3.00
N VAL A 367 7.72 -9.47 2.95
CA VAL A 367 7.92 -10.35 1.79
C VAL A 367 7.05 -11.59 1.86
N LEU A 368 7.06 -12.30 2.99
CA LEU A 368 6.38 -13.59 3.09
C LEU A 368 4.85 -13.43 3.14
N ALA A 369 4.32 -12.31 3.64
CA ALA A 369 2.89 -12.01 3.49
C ALA A 369 2.48 -11.97 2.01
N GLN A 370 3.25 -11.25 1.18
CA GLN A 370 2.98 -11.16 -0.26
C GLN A 370 3.21 -12.49 -0.97
N ALA A 371 4.23 -13.24 -0.57
CA ALA A 371 4.49 -14.60 -1.07
C ALA A 371 3.32 -15.56 -0.76
N LEU A 372 2.78 -15.52 0.46
CA LEU A 372 1.61 -16.29 0.87
C LEU A 372 0.35 -15.89 0.11
N MET A 373 0.16 -14.60 -0.18
CA MET A 373 -0.92 -14.16 -1.05
C MET A 373 -0.77 -14.70 -2.49
N GLY A 374 0.46 -14.81 -2.98
CA GLY A 374 0.77 -15.49 -4.26
C GLY A 374 0.40 -16.97 -4.26
N ALA A 375 0.39 -17.59 -3.08
CA ALA A 375 -0.06 -18.97 -2.85
C ALA A 375 -1.58 -19.10 -2.57
N GLY A 376 -2.34 -18.00 -2.54
CA GLY A 376 -3.77 -18.03 -2.23
C GLY A 376 -4.14 -18.04 -0.74
N ALA A 377 -3.16 -17.79 0.16
CA ALA A 377 -3.36 -17.83 1.61
C ALA A 377 -3.76 -16.49 2.25
N GLN A 378 -4.58 -15.67 1.59
CA GLN A 378 -4.94 -14.30 1.97
C GLN A 378 -5.59 -14.23 3.37
N ARG A 379 -6.42 -15.22 3.74
CA ARG A 379 -7.05 -15.29 5.07
C ARG A 379 -6.03 -15.49 6.19
N THR A 380 -5.00 -16.29 5.94
CA THR A 380 -3.90 -16.51 6.90
C THR A 380 -3.11 -15.23 7.11
N VAL A 381 -2.81 -14.51 6.02
CA VAL A 381 -2.10 -13.22 6.06
C VAL A 381 -2.91 -12.19 6.84
N MET A 382 -4.22 -12.09 6.57
CA MET A 382 -5.13 -11.22 7.29
C MET A 382 -5.19 -11.57 8.78
N ALA A 383 -5.43 -12.84 9.13
CA ALA A 383 -5.57 -13.27 10.51
C ALA A 383 -4.30 -13.00 11.34
N LEU A 384 -3.12 -13.28 10.77
CA LEU A 384 -1.86 -13.03 11.45
C LEU A 384 -1.60 -11.53 11.63
N THR A 385 -1.78 -10.73 10.58
CA THR A 385 -1.56 -9.27 10.64
C THR A 385 -2.54 -8.58 11.58
N LEU A 386 -3.84 -8.85 11.43
CA LEU A 386 -4.86 -8.21 12.25
C LEU A 386 -4.85 -8.72 13.68
N GLY A 387 -4.65 -10.02 13.90
CA GLY A 387 -4.54 -10.59 15.23
C GLY A 387 -3.39 -9.96 16.01
N THR A 388 -2.22 -9.85 15.40
CA THR A 388 -1.06 -9.24 16.06
C THR A 388 -1.21 -7.72 16.21
N GLN A 389 -1.83 -7.01 15.27
CA GLN A 389 -2.01 -5.56 15.37
C GLN A 389 -3.10 -5.16 16.38
N TRP A 390 -4.30 -5.72 16.26
CA TRP A 390 -5.47 -5.27 17.02
C TRP A 390 -5.62 -5.96 18.37
N LEU A 391 -5.25 -7.25 18.48
CA LEU A 391 -5.40 -7.98 19.74
C LEU A 391 -4.16 -7.90 20.63
N LEU A 392 -3.00 -7.57 20.06
CA LEU A 392 -1.73 -7.53 20.79
C LEU A 392 -1.11 -6.13 20.78
N PHE A 393 -0.78 -5.56 19.63
CA PHE A 393 -0.04 -4.28 19.59
C PHE A 393 -0.82 -3.11 20.19
N LEU A 394 -2.04 -2.82 19.70
CA LEU A 394 -2.78 -1.64 20.15
C LEU A 394 -3.13 -1.68 21.65
N PRO A 395 -3.62 -2.80 22.23
CA PRO A 395 -3.87 -2.90 23.67
C PRO A 395 -2.59 -2.76 24.50
N LEU A 396 -1.49 -3.39 24.07
CA LEU A 396 -0.20 -3.28 24.78
C LEU A 396 0.39 -1.88 24.68
N ALA A 397 0.26 -1.22 23.52
CA ALA A 397 0.72 0.16 23.34
C ALA A 397 -0.04 1.12 24.27
N TRP A 398 -1.36 0.95 24.41
CA TRP A 398 -2.14 1.71 25.39
C TRP A 398 -1.71 1.39 26.82
N TRP A 399 -1.60 0.10 27.17
CA TRP A 399 -1.28 -0.29 28.55
C TRP A 399 0.13 0.14 28.97
N VAL A 400 1.15 -0.14 28.17
CA VAL A 400 2.55 0.20 28.52
C VAL A 400 2.84 1.68 28.31
N GLY A 401 2.36 2.26 27.20
CA GLY A 401 2.62 3.66 26.87
C GLY A 401 1.89 4.65 27.79
N ILE A 402 0.62 4.39 28.06
CA ILE A 402 -0.25 5.29 28.84
C ILE A 402 -0.45 4.73 30.25
N GLY A 403 -0.92 3.49 30.39
CA GLY A 403 -1.27 2.90 31.70
C GLY A 403 -0.08 2.72 32.67
N LEU A 404 1.11 2.41 32.16
CA LEU A 404 2.35 2.34 32.96
C LEU A 404 3.21 3.60 32.82
N GLU A 405 2.70 4.66 32.17
CA GLU A 405 3.37 5.95 32.01
C GLU A 405 4.78 5.90 31.36
N HIS A 406 5.09 4.86 30.57
CA HIS A 406 6.37 4.77 29.85
C HIS A 406 6.40 5.65 28.57
N GLY A 407 5.29 6.34 28.28
CA GLY A 407 5.17 7.33 27.22
C GLY A 407 5.48 6.80 25.82
N LEU A 408 6.07 7.66 24.99
CA LEU A 408 6.38 7.37 23.58
C LEU A 408 7.28 6.13 23.42
N LEU A 409 8.27 6.01 24.29
CA LEU A 409 9.24 4.92 24.27
C LEU A 409 8.56 3.56 24.58
N GLY A 410 7.63 3.54 25.53
CA GLY A 410 6.80 2.36 25.81
C GLY A 410 6.01 1.89 24.59
N ILE A 411 5.36 2.81 23.86
CA ILE A 411 4.64 2.51 22.62
C ILE A 411 5.59 1.90 21.56
N TRP A 412 6.77 2.49 21.37
CA TRP A 412 7.76 2.00 20.40
C TRP A 412 8.33 0.63 20.77
N LEU A 413 8.55 0.34 22.06
CA LEU A 413 8.97 -0.99 22.50
C LEU A 413 7.89 -2.05 22.22
N MET A 414 6.61 -1.73 22.46
CA MET A 414 5.52 -2.63 22.12
C MET A 414 5.38 -2.80 20.60
N GLN A 415 5.68 -1.77 19.84
CA GLN A 415 5.76 -1.87 18.38
C GLN A 415 6.89 -2.79 17.93
N LEU A 416 8.08 -2.73 18.55
CA LEU A 416 9.17 -3.65 18.27
C LEU A 416 8.77 -5.10 18.54
N LEU A 417 8.15 -5.36 19.69
CA LEU A 417 7.67 -6.68 20.07
C LEU A 417 6.64 -7.21 19.06
N TYR A 418 5.67 -6.38 18.70
CA TYR A 418 4.68 -6.70 17.66
C TYR A 418 5.33 -7.08 16.33
N ARG A 419 6.29 -6.29 15.87
CA ARG A 419 7.02 -6.52 14.61
C ARG A 419 7.79 -7.84 14.63
N LEU A 420 8.45 -8.13 15.76
CA LEU A 420 9.15 -9.39 15.96
C LEU A 420 8.22 -10.59 15.92
N ILE A 421 7.09 -10.54 16.65
CA ILE A 421 6.09 -11.61 16.68
C ILE A 421 5.48 -11.82 15.28
N ASN A 422 5.11 -10.74 14.60
CA ASN A 422 4.48 -10.80 13.28
C ASN A 422 5.43 -11.42 12.24
N SER A 423 6.67 -10.94 12.16
CA SER A 423 7.70 -11.49 11.26
C SER A 423 8.04 -12.94 11.57
N SER A 424 8.15 -13.30 12.85
CA SER A 424 8.39 -14.69 13.27
C SER A 424 7.21 -15.59 12.91
N GLY A 425 5.98 -15.09 13.06
CA GLY A 425 4.76 -15.78 12.65
C GLY A 425 4.73 -16.06 11.15
N PHE A 426 5.05 -15.06 10.32
CA PHE A 426 5.11 -15.23 8.87
C PHE A 426 6.19 -16.22 8.43
N LEU A 427 7.37 -16.14 9.06
CA LEU A 427 8.45 -17.10 8.81
C LEU A 427 8.03 -18.52 9.20
N TRP A 428 7.40 -18.70 10.37
CA TRP A 428 6.92 -19.99 10.84
C TRP A 428 5.86 -20.59 9.92
N VAL A 429 4.86 -19.80 9.50
CA VAL A 429 3.83 -20.23 8.54
C VAL A 429 4.48 -20.65 7.21
N TRP A 430 5.45 -19.87 6.73
CA TRP A 430 6.16 -20.15 5.49
C TRP A 430 6.94 -21.48 5.56
N GLN A 431 7.70 -21.69 6.64
CA GLN A 431 8.52 -22.90 6.84
C GLN A 431 7.67 -24.16 7.02
N ARG A 432 6.49 -24.06 7.65
CA ARG A 432 5.60 -25.21 7.83
C ARG A 432 4.93 -25.68 6.54
N ARG A 433 5.00 -24.91 5.45
CA ARG A 433 4.43 -25.23 4.14
C ARG A 433 2.94 -25.62 4.13
N ARG A 434 2.20 -25.33 5.20
CA ARG A 434 0.75 -25.61 5.33
C ARG A 434 -0.10 -24.85 4.30
N TRP A 435 0.47 -23.78 3.74
CA TRP A 435 -0.13 -23.01 2.65
C TRP A 435 -0.21 -23.80 1.32
N LEU A 436 0.54 -24.89 1.15
CA LEU A 436 0.40 -25.82 0.03
C LEU A 436 -0.92 -26.63 0.11
N VAL A 437 -1.33 -27.02 1.32
CA VAL A 437 -2.57 -27.79 1.56
C VAL A 437 -3.81 -26.93 1.34
N ALA A 438 -3.75 -25.65 1.70
CA ALA A 438 -4.84 -24.70 1.46
C ALA A 438 -5.19 -24.53 -0.03
N ARG A 439 -4.21 -24.74 -0.94
CA ARG A 439 -4.43 -24.75 -2.40
C ARG A 439 -5.34 -25.91 -2.83
N GLN A 440 -5.14 -27.10 -2.27
CA GLN A 440 -5.93 -28.28 -2.61
C GLN A 440 -7.41 -28.14 -2.18
N ALA A 441 -7.66 -27.48 -1.04
CA ALA A 441 -9.02 -27.21 -0.56
C ALA A 441 -9.72 -26.04 -1.28
N ALA A 442 -8.98 -25.12 -1.89
CA ALA A 442 -9.53 -24.01 -2.67
C ALA A 442 -9.80 -24.40 -4.14
N GLY A 443 -9.10 -25.40 -4.68
CA GLY A 443 -9.34 -25.95 -6.02
C GLY A 443 -10.54 -26.91 -6.12
N SER A 444 -11.23 -27.19 -5.02
CA SER A 444 -12.38 -28.10 -4.94
C SER A 444 -13.75 -27.39 -4.86
N PHE A 445 -13.85 -26.13 -5.30
CA PHE A 445 -15.10 -25.34 -5.27
C PHE A 445 -15.54 -24.85 -6.64
#